data_AF-A0A2P5D5L3-F1
#
_entry.id   AF-A0A2P5D5L3-F1
#
_cell.length_a   1.000
_cell.length_b   1.000
_cell.length_c   1.000
_cell.angle_alpha   90.00
_cell.angle_beta   90.00
_cell.angle_gamma   90.00
#
_symmetry.space_group_name_H-M   'P 1'
#
loop_
_entity.id
_entity.type
_entity.pdbx_description
1 polymer ?
#
loop_
_entity_poly.entity_id
_entity_poly.type
_entity_poly.pdbx_seq_one_letter_code
_entity_poly.pdbx_strand_id
1 'polypeptide(L)'
;MPASFEVLYDPVRKTDIIAADFGESAIGRVAPIDGGFWWIILLRAYTKSTGDLSLAETLECQMGMRLIFLYLFTHENCSLRV
;
A
#
# COMPACT_ATOMS: atom_id res chain seq x y z
N MET A 1 -0.63 3.40 -1.12
CA MET A 1 -0.77 1.95 -1.38
C MET A 1 -1.99 1.76 -2.28
N PRO A 2 -2.01 0.83 -3.25
CA PRO A 2 -3.19 0.63 -4.09
C PRO A 2 -4.39 0.14 -3.26
N ALA A 3 -5.59 0.49 -3.70
CA ALA A 3 -6.86 0.07 -3.10
C ALA A 3 -7.15 -1.41 -3.42
N SER A 4 -6.82 -1.85 -4.64
CA SER A 4 -6.98 -3.23 -5.09
C SER A 4 -5.97 -3.56 -6.19
N PHE A 5 -5.89 -4.82 -6.57
CA PHE A 5 -5.15 -5.25 -7.75
C PHE A 5 -5.92 -6.35 -8.47
N GLU A 6 -5.76 -6.41 -9.78
CA GLU A 6 -6.33 -7.45 -10.65
C GLU A 6 -5.19 -8.17 -11.37
N VAL A 7 -5.34 -9.48 -11.55
CA VAL A 7 -4.40 -10.30 -12.31
C VAL A 7 -4.98 -10.50 -13.71
N LEU A 8 -4.34 -9.87 -14.70
CA LEU A 8 -4.75 -9.95 -16.09
C LEU A 8 -3.84 -10.95 -16.83
N TYR A 9 -4.44 -11.95 -17.45
CA TYR A 9 -3.72 -12.91 -18.28
C TYR A 9 -3.48 -12.32 -19.67
N ASP A 10 -2.21 -12.18 -20.08
CA ASP A 10 -1.85 -11.81 -21.44
C ASP A 10 -1.69 -13.08 -22.31
N PRO A 11 -2.64 -13.37 -23.22
CA PRO A 11 -2.58 -14.57 -24.06
C PRO A 11 -1.47 -14.53 -25.11
N VAL A 12 -0.92 -13.35 -25.43
CA VAL A 12 0.16 -13.17 -26.41
C VAL A 12 1.51 -13.43 -25.75
N ARG A 13 1.73 -12.88 -24.56
CA ARG A 13 2.97 -13.05 -23.80
C ARG A 13 2.98 -14.32 -22.94
N LYS A 14 1.82 -14.96 -22.73
CA LYS A 14 1.62 -16.09 -21.82
C LYS A 14 2.11 -15.79 -20.40
N THR A 15 1.93 -14.55 -19.96
CA THR A 15 2.37 -14.05 -18.66
C THR A 15 1.22 -13.37 -17.94
N ASP A 16 1.18 -13.52 -16.63
CA ASP A 16 0.26 -12.80 -15.76
C ASP A 16 0.80 -11.40 -15.46
N ILE A 17 -0.03 -10.39 -15.69
CA ILE A 17 0.28 -8.99 -15.39
C ILE A 17 -0.55 -8.57 -14.19
N ILE A 18 0.10 -8.06 -13.15
CA ILE A 18 -0.56 -7.53 -11.96
C ILE A 18 -0.85 -6.04 -12.21
N ALA A 19 -2.12 -5.70 -12.36
CA ALA A 19 -2.58 -4.32 -12.51
C ALA A 19 -3.06 -3.79 -11.15
N ALA A 20 -2.45 -2.73 -10.65
CA ALA A 20 -2.83 -2.10 -9.38
C ALA A 20 -3.80 -0.93 -9.61
N ASP A 21 -4.89 -0.88 -8.85
CA ASP A 21 -5.84 0.25 -8.83
C ASP A 21 -5.64 1.07 -7.55
N PHE A 22 -5.41 2.36 -7.71
CA PHE A 22 -5.22 3.31 -6.61
C PHE A 22 -6.50 4.04 -6.22
N GLY A 23 -7.67 3.59 -6.69
CA GLY A 23 -8.97 4.22 -6.48
C GLY A 23 -9.40 5.12 -7.64
N GLU A 24 -8.67 5.08 -8.77
CA GLU A 24 -9.03 5.82 -9.98
C GLU A 24 -10.23 5.17 -10.69
N SER A 25 -10.38 3.85 -10.53
CA SER A 25 -11.53 3.08 -11.05
C SER A 25 -12.69 3.00 -10.05
N ALA A 26 -12.51 3.50 -8.82
CA ALA A 26 -13.55 3.50 -7.80
C ALA A 26 -14.63 4.54 -8.11
N ILE A 27 -15.91 4.16 -7.98
CA ILE A 27 -17.10 4.97 -8.31
C ILE A 27 -17.09 6.36 -7.63
N GLY A 28 -16.40 6.51 -6.49
CA GLY A 28 -16.28 7.77 -5.75
C GLY A 28 -14.90 8.46 -5.76
N ARG A 29 -13.88 7.92 -6.45
CA ARG A 29 -12.49 8.42 -6.44
C ARG A 29 -11.96 8.74 -5.04
N VAL A 30 -12.27 7.88 -4.08
CA VAL A 30 -11.82 8.05 -2.70
C VAL A 30 -10.40 7.51 -2.59
N ALA A 31 -9.46 8.36 -2.19
CA ALA A 31 -8.11 7.93 -1.92
C ALA A 31 -8.12 6.87 -0.80
N PRO A 32 -7.46 5.71 -0.97
CA PRO A 32 -7.45 4.64 0.02
C PRO A 32 -6.49 5.00 1.17
N ILE A 33 -6.90 5.94 2.02
CA ILE A 33 -6.12 6.41 3.17
C ILE A 33 -5.87 5.26 4.16
N ASP A 34 -6.82 4.32 4.27
CA ASP A 34 -6.75 3.19 5.20
C ASP A 34 -5.81 2.05 4.74
N GLY A 35 -5.54 1.96 3.43
CA GLY A 35 -4.73 0.87 2.87
C GLY A 35 -3.31 0.85 3.46
N GLY A 36 -2.70 2.03 3.61
CA GLY A 36 -1.36 2.15 4.21
C GLY A 36 -1.31 1.69 5.67
N PHE A 37 -2.35 1.99 6.46
CA PHE A 37 -2.41 1.59 7.86
C PHE A 37 -2.52 0.07 8.04
N TRP A 38 -3.39 -0.57 7.25
CA TRP A 38 -3.54 -2.03 7.29
C TRP A 38 -2.25 -2.76 6.95
N TRP A 39 -1.46 -2.23 6.02
CA TRP A 39 -0.18 -2.83 5.65
C TRP A 39 0.85 -2.82 6.79
N ILE A 40 0.94 -1.70 7.53
CA ILE A 40 1.83 -1.60 8.69
C ILE A 40 1.40 -2.58 9.79
N ILE A 41 0.10 -2.70 10.04
CA ILE A 41 -0.46 -3.63 11.02
C ILE A 41 -0.17 -5.08 10.62
N LEU A 42 -0.37 -5.44 9.34
CA LEU A 42 -0.06 -6.77 8.81
C LEU A 42 1.43 -7.08 8.90
N LEU A 43 2.31 -6.13 8.56
CA LEU A 43 3.76 -6.30 8.69
C LEU A 43 4.16 -6.56 10.16
N ARG A 44 3.52 -5.85 11.10
CA ARG A 44 3.72 -6.09 12.54
C ARG A 44 3.19 -7.47 12.97
N ALA A 45 2.05 -7.90 12.46
CA ALA A 45 1.49 -9.22 12.73
C ALA A 45 2.38 -10.34 12.18
N TYR A 46 2.93 -10.15 10.97
CA TYR A 46 3.90 -11.07 10.36
C TYR A 46 5.14 -11.20 11.24
N THR A 47 5.86 -10.11 11.50
CA THR A 47 7.09 -10.12 12.32
C THR A 47 6.86 -10.69 13.72
N LYS A 48 5.67 -10.48 14.32
CA LYS A 48 5.31 -11.06 15.62
C LYS A 48 4.97 -12.54 15.57
N SER A 49 4.38 -13.03 14.48
CA SER A 49 3.98 -14.43 14.33
C SER A 49 5.13 -15.33 13.87
N THR A 50 5.98 -14.86 12.96
CA THR A 50 7.14 -15.61 12.47
C THR A 50 8.40 -15.37 13.31
N GLY A 51 8.47 -14.25 14.04
CA GLY A 51 9.68 -13.82 14.74
C GLY A 51 10.78 -13.29 13.81
N ASP A 52 10.51 -13.26 12.50
CA ASP A 52 11.46 -12.82 11.48
C ASP A 52 11.34 -11.30 11.25
N LEU A 53 12.41 -10.58 11.60
CA LEU A 53 12.51 -9.14 11.41
C LEU A 53 13.14 -8.76 10.06
N SER A 54 13.75 -9.71 9.35
CA SER A 54 14.52 -9.41 8.13
C SER A 54 13.66 -8.72 7.08
N LEU A 55 12.42 -9.16 6.91
CA LEU A 55 11.46 -8.55 5.99
C LEU A 55 11.17 -7.08 6.34
N ALA A 56 10.92 -6.78 7.62
CA ALA A 56 10.60 -5.43 8.06
C ALA A 56 11.82 -4.49 8.06
N GLU A 57 13.03 -5.04 8.19
CA GLU A 57 14.29 -4.30 8.17
C GLU A 57 14.81 -4.01 6.76
N THR A 58 14.23 -4.64 5.72
CA THR A 58 14.56 -4.32 4.32
C THR A 58 14.38 -2.83 4.02
N LEU A 59 15.26 -2.30 3.17
CA LEU A 59 15.26 -0.89 2.80
C LEU A 59 13.93 -0.49 2.15
N GLU A 60 13.39 -1.37 1.31
CA GLU A 60 12.12 -1.19 0.60
C GLU A 60 10.95 -1.07 1.59
N CYS A 61 10.88 -1.94 2.61
CA CYS A 61 9.82 -1.86 3.62
C CYS A 61 9.96 -0.62 4.49
N GLN A 62 11.17 -0.25 4.90
CA GLN A 62 11.43 0.95 5.69
C GLN A 62 11.06 2.23 4.91
N MET A 63 11.40 2.30 3.63
CA MET A 63 11.00 3.40 2.75
C MET A 63 9.47 3.43 2.58
N GLY A 64 8.84 2.27 2.38
CA GLY A 64 7.38 2.15 2.29
C GLY A 64 6.67 2.67 3.54
N MET A 65 7.13 2.27 4.74
CA MET A 65 6.58 2.78 6.01
C MET A 65 6.73 4.30 6.12
N ARG A 66 7.92 4.84 5.80
CA ARG A 66 8.15 6.31 5.83
C ARG A 66 7.24 7.06 4.87
N LEU A 67 7.01 6.54 3.67
CA LEU A 67 6.12 7.16 2.68
C LEU A 67 4.66 7.15 3.15
N ILE A 68 4.20 6.06 3.79
CA ILE A 68 2.87 5.98 4.38
C ILE A 68 2.71 7.02 5.49
N PHE A 69 3.67 7.11 6.43
CA PHE A 69 3.64 8.12 7.49
C PHE A 69 3.69 9.55 6.94
N LEU A 70 4.53 9.81 5.93
CA LEU A 70 4.65 11.13 5.31
C LEU A 70 3.34 11.55 4.66
N TYR A 71 2.70 10.67 3.88
CA TYR A 71 1.45 10.96 3.19
C TYR A 71 0.32 11.28 4.16
N LEU A 72 0.24 10.57 5.29
CA LEU A 72 -0.74 10.84 6.35
C LEU A 72 -0.50 12.21 6.99
N PHE A 73 0.76 12.52 7.32
CA PHE A 73 1.11 13.78 7.96
C PHE A 73 0.89 14.98 7.03
N THR A 74 1.18 14.85 5.74
CA THR A 74 0.93 15.93 4.77
C THR A 74 -0.55 16.11 4.49
N HIS A 75 -1.35 15.04 4.48
CA HIS A 75 -2.80 15.12 4.26
C HIS A 75 -3.54 15.77 5.45
N GLU A 76 -3.20 15.44 6.70
CA GLU A 76 -3.79 16.12 7.87
C GLU A 76 -3.45 17.62 7.92
N ASN A 77 -2.22 18.00 7.57
CA ASN A 77 -1.83 19.40 7.48
C ASN A 77 -2.49 20.16 6.31
N CYS A 78 -2.93 19.47 5.26
CA CYS A 78 -3.66 20.06 4.14
C CYS A 78 -5.16 20.22 4.46
N SER A 79 -5.76 19.28 5.20
CA SER A 79 -7.17 19.35 5.62
C SER A 79 -7.45 20.41 6.69
N LEU A 80 -6.42 20.87 7.43
CA LEU A 80 -6.52 21.94 8.42
C LEU A 80 -6.30 23.35 7.82
N ARG A 81 -6.17 23.46 6.49
CA ARG A 81 -5.91 24.72 5.78
C ARG A 81 -7.03 25.13 4.81
N VAL A 82 -8.24 24.61 5.03
CA VAL A 82 -9.49 25.03 4.36
C VAL A 82 -10.44 25.63 5.39
#